data_AF-A0A0S8BAT1-F1
#
_entry.id   AF-A0A0S8BAT1-F1
#
_cell.length_a   1.000
_cell.length_b   1.000
_cell.length_c   1.000
_cell.angle_alpha   90.00
_cell.angle_beta   90.00
_cell.angle_gamma   90.00
#
_symmetry.space_group_name_H-M   'P 1'
#
loop_
_entity.id
_entity.type
_entity.pdbx_description
1 polymer ?
#
loop_
_entity_poly.entity_id
_entity_poly.type
_entity_poly.pdbx_seq_one_letter_code
_entity_poly.pdbx_strand_id
1 'polypeptide(L)'
;MPSDDRVELALTAMQGQRDAFRAALGSTAEQVQSFLNEHRGSENGGAHRIAAELGPFAAGHFNTDRLATLFESEIRLDGLTLETIEQARDTIAELTKRNHDLFVAHVKPGGDVREVVARALEEIGRAFGAVRIFELTRSGSHRGNEHARSLGSFPFVKWSKGERRLAPPLVVTVDGADLRAERLAEFLDGAQKIVLVVRGKCAPAPLVRLITPGTFVIQTSDGTGLDRLAVHDGPGIGALLPTDAARFVHDPAGGTPLANRLSVTHLPDREPRLSIGGVSGQQQSEELRQLRALAAAPPEATPAGETAQAAAPPAPADKLAAWLLSQANFSDL
;
A
#
# COMPACT_ATOMS: atom_id res chain seq x y z
N MET A 1 -3.94 26.09 -11.08
CA MET A 1 -2.94 25.44 -11.95
C MET A 1 -3.70 24.42 -12.79
N PRO A 2 -3.57 24.39 -14.11
CA PRO A 2 -4.15 23.27 -14.87
C PRO A 2 -3.53 21.97 -14.35
N SER A 3 -4.36 20.95 -14.14
CA SER A 3 -3.90 19.60 -13.81
C SER A 3 -2.88 19.20 -14.88
N ASP A 4 -1.69 18.74 -14.48
CA ASP A 4 -0.72 18.20 -15.43
C ASP A 4 -1.38 16.95 -16.03
N ASP A 5 -1.66 16.93 -17.34
CA ASP A 5 -2.39 15.83 -18.00
C ASP A 5 -1.80 14.44 -17.69
N ARG A 6 -0.51 14.40 -17.33
CA ARG A 6 0.20 13.20 -16.88
C ARG A 6 -0.26 12.68 -15.52
N VAL A 7 -0.72 13.55 -14.63
CA VAL A 7 -1.34 13.17 -13.35
C VAL A 7 -2.68 12.49 -13.60
N GLU A 8 -3.53 13.06 -14.45
CA GLU A 8 -4.80 12.43 -14.81
C GLU A 8 -4.59 11.09 -15.51
N LEU A 9 -3.60 11.01 -16.41
CA LEU A 9 -3.21 9.76 -17.05
C LEU A 9 -2.81 8.69 -16.01
N ALA A 10 -1.95 9.05 -15.06
CA ALA A 10 -1.52 8.13 -14.00
C ALA A 10 -2.69 7.70 -13.10
N LEU A 11 -3.56 8.64 -12.72
CA LEU A 11 -4.76 8.38 -11.92
C LEU A 11 -5.75 7.46 -12.64
N THR A 12 -5.89 7.62 -13.95
CA THR A 12 -6.75 6.79 -14.80
C THR A 12 -6.19 5.37 -14.89
N ALA A 13 -4.89 5.22 -15.12
CA ALA A 13 -4.25 3.90 -15.16
C ALA A 13 -4.43 3.13 -13.84
N MET A 14 -4.46 3.84 -12.71
CA MET A 14 -4.60 3.27 -11.37
C MET A 14 -6.06 3.18 -10.86
N GLN A 15 -7.06 3.39 -11.73
CA GLN A 15 -8.46 3.50 -11.32
C GLN A 15 -8.96 2.26 -10.55
N GLY A 16 -8.66 1.05 -11.02
CA GLY A 16 -9.16 -0.19 -10.38
C GLY A 16 -8.75 -0.33 -8.92
N GLN A 17 -7.51 0.02 -8.58
CA GLN A 17 -7.01 -0.06 -7.20
C GLN A 17 -7.59 1.05 -6.32
N ARG A 18 -7.79 2.26 -6.87
CA ARG A 18 -8.44 3.38 -6.17
C ARG A 18 -9.88 3.02 -5.82
N ASP A 19 -10.60 2.43 -6.78
CA ASP A 19 -12.00 2.04 -6.59
C ASP A 19 -12.13 0.87 -5.60
N ALA A 20 -11.19 -0.10 -5.61
CA ALA A 20 -11.14 -1.16 -4.61
C ALA A 20 -10.94 -0.60 -3.17
N PHE A 21 -10.00 0.33 -2.99
CA PHE A 21 -9.79 0.96 -1.69
C PHE A 21 -11.01 1.78 -1.23
N ARG A 22 -11.62 2.55 -2.15
CA ARG A 22 -12.86 3.31 -1.84
C ARG A 22 -14.02 2.41 -1.46
N ALA A 23 -14.21 1.29 -2.17
CA ALA A 23 -15.24 0.32 -1.84
C ALA A 23 -15.03 -0.26 -0.44
N ALA A 24 -13.78 -0.56 -0.07
CA ALA A 24 -13.45 -0.99 1.29
C ALA A 24 -13.77 0.10 2.33
N LEU A 25 -13.37 1.36 2.11
CA LEU A 25 -13.71 2.47 3.01
C LEU A 25 -15.22 2.66 3.18
N GLY A 26 -15.98 2.59 2.07
CA GLY A 26 -17.43 2.72 2.07
C GLY A 26 -18.10 1.60 2.87
N SER A 27 -17.73 0.35 2.60
CA SER A 27 -18.26 -0.82 3.31
C SER A 27 -17.95 -0.74 4.82
N THR A 28 -16.73 -0.34 5.18
CA THR A 28 -16.37 -0.17 6.59
C THR A 28 -17.14 0.97 7.25
N ALA A 29 -17.34 2.10 6.57
CA ALA A 29 -18.13 3.22 7.10
C ALA A 29 -19.57 2.79 7.39
N GLU A 30 -20.19 2.02 6.49
CA GLU A 30 -21.54 1.47 6.67
C GLU A 30 -21.62 0.48 7.84
N GLN A 31 -20.60 -0.37 8.02
CA GLN A 31 -20.51 -1.30 9.15
C GLN A 31 -20.43 -0.56 10.49
N VAL A 32 -19.55 0.44 10.60
CA VAL A 32 -19.40 1.25 11.82
C VAL A 32 -20.69 2.03 12.10
N GLN A 33 -21.33 2.57 11.06
CA GLN A 33 -22.58 3.31 11.22
C GLN A 33 -23.74 2.40 11.66
N SER A 34 -23.85 1.20 11.09
CA SER A 34 -24.84 0.20 11.48
C SER A 34 -24.68 -0.18 12.94
N PHE A 35 -23.44 -0.44 13.37
CA PHE A 35 -23.11 -0.74 14.76
C PHE A 35 -23.54 0.40 15.70
N LEU A 36 -23.22 1.66 15.37
CA LEU A 36 -23.64 2.82 16.17
C LEU A 36 -25.17 2.95 16.25
N ASN A 37 -25.89 2.70 15.15
CA ASN A 37 -27.35 2.79 15.13
C ASN A 37 -28.01 1.72 16.01
N GLU A 38 -27.50 0.48 15.98
CA GLU A 38 -27.98 -0.61 16.83
C GLU A 38 -27.81 -0.29 18.32
N HIS A 39 -26.66 0.27 18.71
CA HIS A 39 -26.35 0.53 20.11
C HIS A 39 -26.96 1.83 20.64
N ARG A 40 -27.20 2.83 19.78
CA ARG A 40 -28.02 4.02 20.14
C ARG A 40 -29.51 3.66 20.24
N GLY A 41 -29.99 2.78 19.36
CA GLY A 41 -31.37 2.29 19.39
C GLY A 41 -31.72 1.55 20.68
N SER A 42 -30.74 1.00 21.39
CA SER A 42 -30.93 0.30 22.67
C SER A 42 -31.31 1.25 23.83
N GLU A 43 -31.01 2.55 23.76
CA GLU A 43 -31.35 3.50 24.84
C GLU A 43 -32.87 3.66 25.06
N ASN A 44 -33.70 3.43 24.03
CA ASN A 44 -35.18 3.44 24.12
C ASN A 44 -35.86 2.24 23.42
N GLY A 45 -35.11 1.42 22.68
CA GLY A 45 -35.63 0.35 21.82
C GLY A 45 -35.91 -0.96 22.55
N GLY A 46 -35.28 -1.21 23.70
CA GLY A 46 -35.59 -2.40 24.52
C GLY A 46 -37.05 -2.40 24.99
N ALA A 47 -37.50 -1.28 25.55
CA ALA A 47 -38.89 -1.11 25.97
C ALA A 47 -39.87 -1.14 24.78
N HIS A 48 -39.52 -0.53 23.64
CA HIS A 48 -40.37 -0.50 22.46
C HIS A 48 -40.48 -1.86 21.76
N ARG A 49 -39.39 -2.64 21.71
CA ARG A 49 -39.36 -4.02 21.16
C ARG A 49 -40.16 -4.98 22.04
N ILE A 50 -39.98 -4.90 23.36
CA ILE A 50 -40.76 -5.67 24.33
C ILE A 50 -42.25 -5.30 24.26
N ALA A 51 -42.58 -4.01 24.11
CA ALA A 51 -43.96 -3.59 23.91
C ALA A 51 -44.57 -4.13 22.60
N ALA A 52 -43.78 -4.20 21.53
CA ALA A 52 -44.22 -4.76 20.25
C ALA A 52 -44.41 -6.29 20.29
N GLU A 53 -43.51 -7.02 20.96
CA GLU A 53 -43.58 -8.48 21.11
C GLU A 53 -44.72 -8.93 22.03
N LEU A 54 -45.00 -8.16 23.08
CA LEU A 54 -46.10 -8.45 24.00
C LEU A 54 -47.47 -8.00 23.46
N GLY A 55 -47.47 -7.14 22.43
CA GLY A 55 -48.66 -6.65 21.75
C GLY A 55 -49.61 -5.84 22.66
N PRO A 56 -50.85 -5.56 22.17
CA PRO A 56 -51.82 -4.72 22.89
C PRO A 56 -52.23 -5.26 24.26
N PHE A 57 -52.05 -6.57 24.49
CA PHE A 57 -52.42 -7.25 25.73
C PHE A 57 -51.57 -6.81 26.93
N ALA A 58 -50.32 -6.41 26.71
CA ALA A 58 -49.44 -6.00 27.80
C ALA A 58 -49.56 -4.52 28.19
N ALA A 59 -50.25 -3.71 27.38
CA ALA A 59 -50.45 -2.29 27.65
C ALA A 59 -51.18 -2.08 28.98
N GLY A 60 -50.48 -1.56 29.99
CA GLY A 60 -51.01 -1.29 31.33
C GLY A 60 -50.90 -2.44 32.34
N HIS A 61 -50.51 -3.65 31.90
CA HIS A 61 -50.32 -4.81 32.79
C HIS A 61 -48.84 -5.10 33.10
N PHE A 62 -47.95 -4.73 32.19
CA PHE A 62 -46.51 -4.88 32.35
C PHE A 62 -45.82 -3.53 32.24
N ASN A 63 -44.87 -3.25 33.15
CA ASN A 63 -43.98 -2.12 33.01
C ASN A 63 -42.85 -2.53 32.05
N THR A 64 -43.00 -2.16 30.77
CA THR A 64 -42.08 -2.52 29.69
C THR A 64 -40.68 -1.95 29.91
N ASP A 65 -40.57 -0.80 30.56
CA ASP A 65 -39.27 -0.21 30.91
C ASP A 65 -38.56 -1.06 31.96
N ARG A 66 -39.30 -1.48 33.00
CA ARG A 66 -38.77 -2.37 34.05
C ARG A 66 -38.47 -3.77 33.51
N LEU A 67 -39.25 -4.24 32.54
CA LEU A 67 -38.97 -5.52 31.89
C LEU A 67 -37.72 -5.42 31.00
N ALA A 68 -37.54 -4.30 30.28
CA ALA A 68 -36.34 -4.05 29.49
C ALA A 68 -35.08 -4.10 30.35
N THR A 69 -35.12 -3.59 31.59
CA THR A 69 -33.99 -3.68 32.54
C THR A 69 -33.59 -5.10 32.94
N LEU A 70 -34.47 -6.11 32.76
CA LEU A 70 -34.14 -7.51 33.02
C LEU A 70 -33.42 -8.17 31.83
N PHE A 71 -33.58 -7.61 30.63
CA PHE A 71 -32.92 -8.04 29.39
C PHE A 71 -31.75 -7.13 28.99
N GLU A 72 -31.43 -6.11 29.81
CA GLU A 72 -30.23 -5.24 29.76
C GLU A 72 -28.90 -6.00 29.99
N SER A 73 -28.86 -7.30 29.67
CA SER A 73 -27.62 -8.06 29.52
C SER A 73 -26.92 -7.80 28.18
N GLU A 74 -27.54 -7.07 27.24
CA GLU A 74 -26.83 -6.52 26.08
C GLU A 74 -25.94 -5.37 26.56
N ILE A 75 -24.63 -5.56 26.41
CA ILE A 75 -23.55 -4.64 26.82
C ILE A 75 -23.89 -3.21 26.38
N ARG A 76 -24.33 -2.37 27.33
CA ARG A 76 -24.42 -0.92 27.10
C ARG A 76 -23.01 -0.39 26.96
N LEU A 77 -22.71 0.16 25.79
CA LEU A 77 -21.45 0.88 25.59
C LEU A 77 -21.49 2.15 26.45
N ASP A 78 -20.43 2.41 27.20
CA ASP A 78 -20.32 3.67 27.92
C ASP A 78 -20.19 4.85 26.93
N GLY A 79 -20.47 6.07 27.41
CA GLY A 79 -20.44 7.26 26.55
C GLY A 79 -19.07 7.50 25.90
N LEU A 80 -17.97 7.19 26.60
CA LEU A 80 -16.61 7.34 26.09
C LEU A 80 -16.30 6.35 24.95
N THR A 81 -16.81 5.14 25.05
CA THR A 81 -16.73 4.08 24.03
C THR A 81 -17.50 4.49 22.78
N LEU A 82 -18.72 5.03 22.94
CA LEU A 82 -19.51 5.56 21.84
C LEU A 82 -18.79 6.73 21.16
N GLU A 83 -18.30 7.71 21.91
CA GLU A 83 -17.52 8.85 21.38
C GLU A 83 -16.29 8.37 20.60
N THR A 84 -15.58 7.37 21.10
CA THR A 84 -14.39 6.81 20.43
C THR A 84 -14.75 6.17 19.09
N ILE A 85 -15.85 5.40 19.03
CA ILE A 85 -16.34 4.79 17.79
C ILE A 85 -16.82 5.86 16.80
N GLU A 86 -17.46 6.92 17.29
CA GLU A 86 -17.87 8.06 16.46
C GLU A 86 -16.66 8.79 15.85
N GLN A 87 -15.58 8.99 16.60
CA GLN A 87 -14.34 9.57 16.06
C GLN A 87 -13.70 8.67 14.99
N ALA A 88 -13.76 7.34 15.17
CA ALA A 88 -13.32 6.39 14.16
C ALA A 88 -14.17 6.48 12.88
N ARG A 89 -15.51 6.53 13.01
CA ARG A 89 -16.43 6.77 11.88
C ARG A 89 -16.09 8.08 11.17
N ASP A 90 -15.91 9.16 11.90
CA ASP A 90 -15.67 10.49 11.33
C ASP A 90 -14.36 10.55 10.56
N THR A 91 -13.34 9.85 11.04
CA THR A 91 -12.06 9.69 10.32
C THR A 91 -12.26 8.97 8.99
N ILE A 92 -13.01 7.85 8.97
CA ILE A 92 -13.30 7.12 7.72
C ILE A 92 -14.14 7.99 6.77
N ALA A 93 -15.14 8.69 7.28
CA ALA A 93 -16.00 9.58 6.49
C ALA A 93 -15.22 10.77 5.91
N GLU A 94 -14.27 11.34 6.66
CA GLU A 94 -13.36 12.38 6.18
C GLU A 94 -12.54 11.90 4.97
N LEU A 95 -11.92 10.72 5.09
CA LEU A 95 -11.10 10.14 4.03
C LEU A 95 -11.92 9.82 2.77
N THR A 96 -13.13 9.28 2.94
CA THR A 96 -14.06 9.02 1.82
C THR A 96 -14.40 10.31 1.06
N LYS A 97 -14.57 11.45 1.76
CA LYS A 97 -14.88 12.75 1.13
C LYS A 97 -13.74 13.33 0.30
N ARG A 98 -12.48 13.04 0.63
CA ARG A 98 -11.30 13.56 -0.10
C ARG A 98 -11.17 13.00 -1.52
N ASN A 99 -11.86 11.89 -1.83
CA ASN A 99 -12.05 11.36 -3.18
C ASN A 99 -10.77 11.21 -4.03
N HIS A 100 -10.43 12.20 -4.87
CA HIS A 100 -9.26 12.16 -5.74
C HIS A 100 -7.99 12.59 -5.01
N ASP A 101 -8.10 13.60 -4.17
CA ASP A 101 -6.97 14.24 -3.48
C ASP A 101 -6.29 13.30 -2.49
N LEU A 102 -6.98 12.24 -2.05
CA LEU A 102 -6.41 11.23 -1.17
C LEU A 102 -5.25 10.45 -1.82
N PHE A 103 -5.25 10.33 -3.15
CA PHE A 103 -4.28 9.52 -3.90
C PHE A 103 -3.18 10.35 -4.55
N VAL A 104 -3.20 11.68 -4.37
CA VAL A 104 -2.27 12.61 -5.02
C VAL A 104 -1.40 13.30 -3.97
N ALA A 105 -0.10 13.32 -4.21
CA ALA A 105 0.84 14.06 -3.38
C ALA A 105 1.72 14.99 -4.22
N HIS A 106 2.06 16.14 -3.64
CA HIS A 106 2.86 17.16 -4.32
C HIS A 106 4.13 17.46 -3.52
N VAL A 107 5.28 17.16 -4.11
CA VAL A 107 6.57 17.56 -3.57
C VAL A 107 6.82 19.02 -3.95
N LYS A 108 6.98 19.87 -2.94
CA LYS A 108 7.37 21.27 -3.15
C LYS A 108 8.82 21.31 -3.68
N PRO A 109 9.20 22.31 -4.49
CA PRO A 109 10.58 22.48 -4.91
C PRO A 109 11.56 22.50 -3.72
N GLY A 110 12.64 21.74 -3.80
CA GLY A 110 13.60 21.52 -2.71
C GLY A 110 13.10 20.57 -1.60
N GLY A 111 11.93 19.97 -1.75
CA GLY A 111 11.32 19.08 -0.78
C GLY A 111 11.81 17.62 -0.89
N ASP A 112 11.56 16.84 0.17
CA ASP A 112 11.92 15.43 0.21
C ASP A 112 10.74 14.54 -0.22
N VAL A 113 10.92 13.83 -1.35
CA VAL A 113 9.93 12.88 -1.88
C VAL A 113 9.58 11.78 -0.86
N ARG A 114 10.56 11.31 -0.07
CA ARG A 114 10.35 10.26 0.93
C ARG A 114 9.44 10.74 2.04
N GLU A 115 9.63 11.96 2.53
CA GLU A 115 8.77 12.54 3.56
C GLU A 115 7.35 12.78 3.06
N VAL A 116 7.20 13.25 1.83
CA VAL A 116 5.87 13.50 1.24
C VAL A 116 5.10 12.19 1.06
N VAL A 117 5.75 11.13 0.56
CA VAL A 117 5.14 9.80 0.45
C VAL A 117 4.80 9.23 1.83
N ALA A 118 5.72 9.35 2.80
CA ALA A 118 5.46 8.88 4.17
C ALA A 118 4.22 9.54 4.77
N ARG A 119 4.09 10.87 4.64
CA ARG A 119 2.94 11.63 5.15
C ARG A 119 1.64 11.27 4.42
N ALA A 120 1.69 11.08 3.11
CA ALA A 120 0.51 10.66 2.34
C ALA A 120 0.02 9.27 2.78
N LEU A 121 0.92 8.31 2.95
CA LEU A 121 0.59 6.98 3.47
C LEU A 121 0.14 7.04 4.93
N GLU A 122 0.74 7.88 5.76
CA GLU A 122 0.32 8.07 7.15
C GLU A 122 -1.12 8.61 7.25
N GLU A 123 -1.48 9.54 6.37
CA GLU A 123 -2.82 10.12 6.28
C GLU A 123 -3.85 9.09 5.81
N ILE A 124 -3.54 8.33 4.75
CA ILE A 124 -4.36 7.20 4.29
C ILE A 124 -4.51 6.16 5.39
N GLY A 125 -3.43 5.89 6.11
CA GLY A 125 -3.36 4.89 7.16
C GLY A 125 -4.29 5.18 8.33
N ARG A 126 -4.73 6.43 8.52
CA ARG A 126 -5.73 6.80 9.53
C ARG A 126 -7.01 5.97 9.38
N ALA A 127 -7.35 5.51 8.17
CA ALA A 127 -8.42 4.54 7.97
C ALA A 127 -8.18 3.23 8.74
N PHE A 128 -7.00 2.61 8.58
CA PHE A 128 -6.65 1.38 9.29
C PHE A 128 -6.55 1.61 10.81
N GLY A 129 -6.03 2.76 11.22
CA GLY A 129 -6.06 3.20 12.62
C GLY A 129 -7.48 3.26 13.18
N ALA A 130 -8.42 3.86 12.45
CA ALA A 130 -9.82 3.96 12.82
C ALA A 130 -10.50 2.59 12.92
N VAL A 131 -10.27 1.69 11.95
CA VAL A 131 -10.81 0.31 12.01
C VAL A 131 -10.27 -0.45 13.21
N ARG A 132 -8.96 -0.36 13.48
CA ARG A 132 -8.37 -1.03 14.63
C ARG A 132 -8.93 -0.51 15.96
N ILE A 133 -9.15 0.80 16.06
CA ILE A 133 -9.81 1.40 17.23
C ILE A 133 -11.24 0.89 17.36
N PHE A 134 -12.01 0.88 16.27
CA PHE A 134 -13.36 0.31 16.28
C PHE A 134 -13.38 -1.13 16.79
N GLU A 135 -12.51 -2.00 16.26
CA GLU A 135 -12.44 -3.41 16.69
C GLU A 135 -11.97 -3.58 18.14
N LEU A 136 -10.98 -2.80 18.59
CA LEU A 136 -10.51 -2.83 19.98
C LEU A 136 -11.58 -2.34 20.95
N THR A 137 -12.31 -1.30 20.57
CA THR A 137 -13.39 -0.73 21.39
C THR A 137 -14.57 -1.68 21.46
N ARG A 138 -14.97 -2.26 20.31
CA ARG A 138 -16.03 -3.30 20.24
C ARG A 138 -15.71 -4.53 21.07
N SER A 139 -14.45 -4.93 21.16
CA SER A 139 -13.99 -6.08 21.95
C SER A 139 -13.66 -5.75 23.40
N GLY A 140 -13.87 -4.51 23.85
CA GLY A 140 -13.54 -4.07 25.23
C GLY A 140 -12.03 -4.03 25.54
N SER A 141 -11.18 -4.14 24.52
CA SER A 141 -9.71 -4.19 24.65
C SER A 141 -9.04 -2.82 24.42
N HIS A 142 -9.83 -1.76 24.18
CA HIS A 142 -9.33 -0.43 23.90
C HIS A 142 -8.72 0.24 25.15
N ARG A 143 -7.46 0.66 25.02
CA ARG A 143 -6.75 1.48 26.01
C ARG A 143 -6.49 2.88 25.46
N GLY A 144 -7.19 3.88 26.00
CA GLY A 144 -7.20 5.26 25.47
C GLY A 144 -5.82 5.87 25.24
N ASN A 145 -4.90 5.79 26.22
CA ASN A 145 -3.57 6.38 26.08
C ASN A 145 -2.67 5.68 25.05
N GLU A 146 -2.86 4.37 24.84
CA GLU A 146 -2.04 3.59 23.90
C GLU A 146 -2.52 3.79 22.46
N HIS A 147 -3.81 4.00 22.25
CA HIS A 147 -4.42 4.05 20.91
C HIS A 147 -4.80 5.46 20.43
N ALA A 148 -4.81 6.48 21.28
CA ALA A 148 -5.22 7.85 20.93
C ALA A 148 -4.51 8.44 19.70
N ARG A 149 -3.25 8.06 19.45
CA ARG A 149 -2.50 8.58 18.30
C ARG A 149 -2.95 8.01 16.96
N SER A 150 -3.58 6.84 16.93
CA SER A 150 -3.88 6.11 15.68
C SER A 150 -4.95 6.77 14.81
N LEU A 151 -5.82 7.63 15.39
CA LEU A 151 -6.78 8.43 14.61
C LEU A 151 -6.15 9.65 13.96
N GLY A 152 -5.10 10.21 14.57
CA GLY A 152 -4.41 11.39 14.05
C GLY A 152 -3.22 11.06 13.13
N SER A 153 -2.62 9.89 13.30
CA SER A 153 -1.42 9.46 12.56
C SER A 153 -1.29 7.93 12.58
N PHE A 154 -1.18 7.32 11.40
CA PHE A 154 -0.98 5.87 11.31
C PHE A 154 0.04 5.50 10.21
N PRO A 155 1.34 5.55 10.52
CA PRO A 155 2.40 5.42 9.53
C PRO A 155 2.48 4.03 8.91
N PHE A 156 2.95 3.95 7.66
CA PHE A 156 3.05 2.71 6.86
C PHE A 156 3.76 1.54 7.57
N VAL A 157 4.76 1.83 8.41
CA VAL A 157 5.47 0.82 9.19
C VAL A 157 4.55 0.04 10.16
N LYS A 158 3.46 0.66 10.62
CA LYS A 158 2.46 0.03 11.50
C LYS A 158 1.40 -0.78 10.74
N TRP A 159 1.39 -0.69 9.41
CA TRP A 159 0.41 -1.38 8.61
C TRP A 159 0.65 -2.89 8.67
N SER A 160 -0.41 -3.66 8.86
CA SER A 160 -0.34 -5.12 8.77
C SER A 160 -0.13 -5.59 7.32
N LYS A 161 0.24 -6.86 7.14
CA LYS A 161 0.37 -7.47 5.80
C LYS A 161 -0.95 -7.38 5.01
N GLY A 162 -2.10 -7.53 5.68
CA GLY A 162 -3.41 -7.38 5.06
C GLY A 162 -3.69 -5.94 4.63
N GLU A 163 -3.36 -4.97 5.48
CA GLU A 163 -3.51 -3.54 5.18
C GLU A 163 -2.61 -3.12 4.00
N ARG A 164 -1.36 -3.62 3.96
CA ARG A 164 -0.46 -3.38 2.82
C ARG A 164 -0.92 -4.02 1.52
N ARG A 165 -1.71 -5.09 1.57
CA ARG A 165 -2.36 -5.68 0.37
C ARG A 165 -3.54 -4.87 -0.13
N LEU A 166 -4.18 -4.09 0.73
CA LEU A 166 -5.25 -3.15 0.38
C LEU A 166 -4.71 -1.75 0.08
N ALA A 167 -3.39 -1.55 0.18
CA ALA A 167 -2.76 -0.26 0.03
C ALA A 167 -3.14 0.43 -1.30
N PRO A 168 -3.69 1.66 -1.25
CA PRO A 168 -4.06 2.35 -2.47
C PRO A 168 -2.82 2.87 -3.21
N PRO A 169 -2.95 3.13 -4.52
CA PRO A 169 -1.89 3.74 -5.30
C PRO A 169 -1.70 5.21 -4.89
N LEU A 170 -0.46 5.68 -4.99
CA LEU A 170 -0.10 7.09 -4.81
C LEU A 170 0.49 7.66 -6.10
N VAL A 171 -0.07 8.77 -6.58
CA VAL A 171 0.48 9.56 -7.68
C VAL A 171 1.20 10.77 -7.09
N VAL A 172 2.50 10.88 -7.32
CA VAL A 172 3.36 11.89 -6.69
C VAL A 172 3.97 12.79 -7.76
N THR A 173 3.64 14.08 -7.72
CA THR A 173 4.32 15.08 -8.57
C THR A 173 5.60 15.56 -7.89
N VAL A 174 6.70 15.61 -8.64
CA VAL A 174 8.02 16.00 -8.11
C VAL A 174 8.86 16.64 -9.20
N ASP A 175 9.70 17.61 -8.84
CA ASP A 175 10.68 18.17 -9.76
C ASP A 175 11.86 17.20 -9.90
N GLY A 176 12.39 17.03 -11.11
CA GLY A 176 13.45 16.08 -11.39
C GLY A 176 14.75 16.34 -10.61
N ALA A 177 14.97 17.57 -10.15
CA ALA A 177 16.07 17.92 -9.26
C ALA A 177 15.86 17.37 -7.82
N ASP A 178 14.62 17.26 -7.37
CA ASP A 178 14.27 16.81 -6.02
C ASP A 178 14.02 15.29 -5.97
N LEU A 179 14.10 14.62 -7.13
CA LEU A 179 13.87 13.19 -7.23
C LEU A 179 15.02 12.40 -6.57
N ARG A 180 14.64 11.62 -5.54
CA ARG A 180 15.46 10.60 -4.86
C ARG A 180 14.66 9.31 -4.71
N ALA A 181 14.44 8.64 -5.83
CA ALA A 181 13.55 7.49 -5.92
C ALA A 181 14.01 6.32 -5.05
N GLU A 182 15.32 6.12 -4.88
CA GLU A 182 15.90 5.05 -4.07
C GLU A 182 15.40 5.06 -2.62
N ARG A 183 15.02 6.23 -2.10
CA ARG A 183 14.50 6.39 -0.74
C ARG A 183 13.05 5.92 -0.58
N LEU A 184 12.38 5.56 -1.68
CA LEU A 184 11.01 5.06 -1.66
C LEU A 184 10.94 3.54 -1.49
N ALA A 185 12.08 2.84 -1.50
CA ALA A 185 12.14 1.38 -1.37
C ALA A 185 11.40 0.86 -0.12
N GLU A 186 11.42 1.62 0.98
CA GLU A 186 10.75 1.24 2.23
C GLU A 186 9.22 1.17 2.15
N PHE A 187 8.61 1.79 1.13
CA PHE A 187 7.16 1.78 0.91
C PHE A 187 6.73 0.72 -0.12
N LEU A 188 7.68 0.06 -0.79
CA LEU A 188 7.39 -0.94 -1.82
C LEU A 188 7.17 -2.32 -1.19
N ASP A 189 6.03 -2.45 -0.49
CA ASP A 189 5.58 -3.69 0.14
C ASP A 189 4.06 -3.91 -0.06
N GLY A 190 3.61 -5.15 0.03
CA GLY A 190 2.23 -5.56 -0.21
C GLY A 190 1.81 -5.27 -1.65
N ALA A 191 0.74 -4.51 -1.84
CA ALA A 191 0.21 -4.09 -3.14
C ALA A 191 0.50 -2.61 -3.46
N GLN A 192 1.34 -1.94 -2.64
CA GLN A 192 1.58 -0.50 -2.78
C GLN A 192 2.11 -0.16 -4.17
N LYS A 193 1.41 0.75 -4.86
CA LYS A 193 1.87 1.36 -6.11
C LYS A 193 2.25 2.82 -5.88
N ILE A 194 3.38 3.24 -6.43
CA ILE A 194 3.78 4.66 -6.45
C ILE A 194 4.02 5.06 -7.90
N VAL A 195 3.35 6.09 -8.40
CA VAL A 195 3.57 6.63 -9.75
C VAL A 195 4.11 8.05 -9.62
N LEU A 196 5.34 8.27 -10.04
CA LEU A 196 6.00 9.56 -10.01
C LEU A 196 5.71 10.33 -11.32
N VAL A 197 5.19 11.54 -11.22
CA VAL A 197 5.07 12.47 -12.34
C VAL A 197 6.18 13.51 -12.22
N VAL A 198 7.23 13.34 -13.01
CA VAL A 198 8.47 14.11 -12.86
C VAL A 198 8.46 15.31 -13.79
N ARG A 199 8.76 16.50 -13.24
CA ARG A 199 8.80 17.76 -13.98
C ARG A 199 10.25 18.21 -14.19
N GLY A 200 10.56 18.68 -15.39
CA GLY A 200 11.90 19.16 -15.73
C GLY A 200 12.94 18.04 -15.74
N LYS A 201 14.22 18.43 -15.85
CA LYS A 201 15.34 17.48 -15.98
C LYS A 201 15.52 16.65 -14.72
N CYS A 202 15.75 15.36 -14.89
CA CYS A 202 16.06 14.41 -13.82
C CYS A 202 17.30 13.58 -14.19
N ALA A 203 17.78 12.77 -13.24
CA ALA A 203 18.71 11.70 -13.57
C ALA A 203 18.11 10.79 -14.68
N PRO A 204 18.92 10.16 -15.53
CA PRO A 204 18.42 9.42 -16.69
C PRO A 204 17.77 8.07 -16.32
N ALA A 205 18.17 7.42 -15.23
CA ALA A 205 17.65 6.12 -14.82
C ALA A 205 17.32 6.03 -13.31
N PRO A 206 16.52 6.98 -12.74
CA PRO A 206 16.33 7.13 -11.29
C PRO A 206 15.73 5.90 -10.60
N LEU A 207 14.97 5.05 -11.31
CA LEU A 207 14.35 3.87 -10.71
C LEU A 207 15.21 2.61 -10.81
N VAL A 208 16.38 2.64 -11.46
CA VAL A 208 17.21 1.44 -11.68
C VAL A 208 17.56 0.71 -10.39
N ARG A 209 17.72 1.46 -9.29
CA ARG A 209 18.04 0.93 -7.96
C ARG A 209 16.86 0.26 -7.25
N LEU A 210 15.65 0.43 -7.78
CA LEU A 210 14.44 -0.20 -7.25
C LEU A 210 14.08 -1.50 -7.98
N ILE A 211 14.91 -1.91 -8.95
CA ILE A 211 14.80 -3.23 -9.59
C ILE A 211 15.18 -4.29 -8.55
N THR A 212 14.17 -4.82 -7.86
CA THR A 212 14.29 -5.87 -6.84
C THR A 212 13.31 -7.00 -7.15
N PRO A 213 13.58 -8.23 -6.67
CA PRO A 213 12.66 -9.35 -6.86
C PRO A 213 11.25 -9.03 -6.36
N GLY A 214 10.22 -9.32 -7.17
CA GLY A 214 8.81 -9.10 -6.82
C GLY A 214 8.29 -7.68 -7.04
N THR A 215 9.16 -6.69 -7.29
CA THR A 215 8.76 -5.29 -7.52
C THR A 215 8.63 -4.98 -9.00
N PHE A 216 7.46 -4.53 -9.43
CA PHE A 216 7.29 -4.03 -10.80
C PHE A 216 7.87 -2.61 -10.92
N VAL A 217 8.76 -2.37 -11.87
CA VAL A 217 9.40 -1.05 -12.07
C VAL A 217 9.21 -0.59 -13.50
N ILE A 218 8.73 0.62 -13.71
CA ILE A 218 8.58 1.20 -15.05
C ILE A 218 9.04 2.65 -15.13
N GLN A 219 9.90 2.93 -16.10
CA GLN A 219 10.24 4.29 -16.51
C GLN A 219 9.74 4.52 -17.93
N THR A 220 8.83 5.47 -18.09
CA THR A 220 8.21 5.79 -19.38
C THR A 220 8.03 7.30 -19.53
N SER A 221 7.81 7.79 -20.75
CA SER A 221 7.58 9.22 -21.03
C SER A 221 6.12 9.55 -21.35
N ASP A 222 5.32 8.55 -21.69
CA ASP A 222 3.96 8.70 -22.22
C ASP A 222 2.91 7.87 -21.47
N GLY A 223 3.32 7.10 -20.47
CA GLY A 223 2.44 6.22 -19.69
C GLY A 223 2.25 4.82 -20.27
N THR A 224 2.90 4.49 -21.39
CA THR A 224 2.91 3.13 -21.94
C THR A 224 3.39 2.15 -20.86
N GLY A 225 2.59 1.13 -20.57
CA GLY A 225 2.89 0.09 -19.58
C GLY A 225 2.40 0.36 -18.15
N LEU A 226 1.76 1.50 -17.86
CA LEU A 226 1.16 1.74 -16.54
C LEU A 226 -0.03 0.81 -16.24
N ASP A 227 -0.71 0.33 -17.28
CA ASP A 227 -1.73 -0.71 -17.19
C ASP A 227 -1.17 -2.00 -16.57
N ARG A 228 0.02 -2.42 -17.01
CA ARG A 228 0.72 -3.59 -16.45
C ARG A 228 1.14 -3.38 -15.00
N LEU A 229 1.61 -2.18 -14.65
CA LEU A 229 1.89 -1.80 -13.26
C LEU A 229 0.63 -1.92 -12.38
N ALA A 230 -0.52 -1.49 -12.89
CA ALA A 230 -1.80 -1.49 -12.16
C ALA A 230 -2.29 -2.90 -11.84
N VAL A 231 -2.13 -3.85 -12.79
CA VAL A 231 -2.60 -5.23 -12.62
C VAL A 231 -1.59 -6.15 -11.92
N HIS A 232 -0.34 -5.72 -11.76
CA HIS A 232 0.68 -6.52 -11.07
C HIS A 232 0.28 -6.80 -9.62
N ASP A 233 0.26 -8.08 -9.23
CA ASP A 233 0.01 -8.54 -7.86
C ASP A 233 1.29 -8.46 -7.02
N GLY A 234 1.51 -7.30 -6.40
CA GLY A 234 2.70 -7.01 -5.60
C GLY A 234 3.04 -5.53 -5.55
N PRO A 235 4.18 -5.14 -4.96
CA PRO A 235 4.58 -3.74 -4.94
C PRO A 235 5.03 -3.28 -6.32
N GLY A 236 4.90 -1.99 -6.60
CA GLY A 236 5.39 -1.46 -7.85
C GLY A 236 5.60 0.04 -7.85
N ILE A 237 6.50 0.49 -8.72
CA ILE A 237 6.81 1.89 -8.91
C ILE A 237 6.90 2.24 -10.40
N GLY A 238 6.22 3.31 -10.79
CA GLY A 238 6.29 3.89 -12.12
C GLY A 238 6.81 5.31 -12.08
N ALA A 239 7.44 5.77 -13.15
CA ALA A 239 7.75 7.19 -13.33
C ALA A 239 7.46 7.64 -14.76
N LEU A 240 6.71 8.75 -14.87
CA LEU A 240 6.53 9.55 -16.07
C LEU A 240 7.64 10.59 -16.13
N LEU A 241 8.65 10.33 -16.96
CA LEU A 241 9.87 11.12 -17.08
C LEU A 241 9.92 11.91 -18.40
N PRO A 242 10.77 12.93 -18.49
CA PRO A 242 11.10 13.55 -19.77
C PRO A 242 11.63 12.55 -20.82
N THR A 243 11.50 12.88 -22.10
CA THR A 243 11.82 11.97 -23.22
C THR A 243 13.31 11.65 -23.37
N ASP A 244 14.20 12.43 -22.75
CA ASP A 244 15.64 12.23 -22.69
C ASP A 244 16.10 11.29 -21.56
N ALA A 245 15.18 10.81 -20.71
CA ALA A 245 15.45 9.77 -19.72
C ALA A 245 15.35 8.36 -20.33
N ALA A 246 15.99 7.39 -19.69
CA ALA A 246 15.90 5.98 -20.07
C ALA A 246 14.45 5.47 -19.94
N ARG A 247 14.07 4.58 -20.86
CA ARG A 247 12.77 3.89 -20.84
C ARG A 247 13.00 2.39 -20.70
N PHE A 248 12.41 1.82 -19.67
CA PHE A 248 12.50 0.39 -19.39
C PHE A 248 11.35 -0.09 -18.51
N VAL A 249 11.16 -1.41 -18.51
CA VAL A 249 10.20 -2.12 -17.68
C VAL A 249 10.89 -3.32 -17.05
N HIS A 250 10.82 -3.43 -15.73
CA HIS A 250 11.06 -4.66 -14.98
C HIS A 250 9.72 -5.24 -14.55
N ASP A 251 9.36 -6.38 -15.13
CA ASP A 251 8.16 -7.15 -14.85
C ASP A 251 8.54 -8.45 -14.12
N PRO A 252 8.24 -8.57 -12.82
CA PRO A 252 8.53 -9.78 -12.05
C PRO A 252 7.91 -11.06 -12.61
N ALA A 253 6.82 -10.96 -13.39
CA ALA A 253 6.13 -12.09 -13.99
C ALA A 253 6.80 -12.62 -15.27
N GLY A 254 7.82 -11.92 -15.80
CA GLY A 254 8.52 -12.28 -17.05
C GLY A 254 9.33 -13.58 -17.01
N GLY A 255 9.37 -14.30 -15.88
CA GLY A 255 10.06 -15.58 -15.71
C GLY A 255 11.25 -15.52 -14.76
N THR A 256 12.00 -16.62 -14.65
CA THR A 256 13.09 -16.75 -13.65
C THR A 256 14.32 -15.87 -13.95
N PRO A 257 14.91 -15.88 -15.17
CA PRO A 257 16.09 -15.06 -15.44
C PRO A 257 15.72 -13.58 -15.54
N LEU A 258 16.58 -12.70 -15.04
CA LEU A 258 16.36 -11.24 -15.08
C LEU A 258 16.21 -10.72 -16.52
N ALA A 259 16.93 -11.30 -17.48
CA ALA A 259 16.86 -10.93 -18.89
C ALA A 259 15.45 -11.08 -19.50
N ASN A 260 14.61 -11.98 -18.95
CA ASN A 260 13.22 -12.13 -19.39
C ASN A 260 12.27 -11.16 -18.67
N ARG A 261 12.71 -10.61 -17.54
CA ARG A 261 11.93 -9.68 -16.70
C ARG A 261 12.23 -8.22 -17.01
N LEU A 262 13.41 -7.89 -17.54
CA LEU A 262 13.82 -6.53 -17.84
C LEU A 262 13.87 -6.27 -19.35
N SER A 263 13.11 -5.27 -19.80
CA SER A 263 13.14 -4.77 -21.18
C SER A 263 13.51 -3.29 -21.19
N VAL A 264 14.53 -2.93 -21.96
CA VAL A 264 15.00 -1.55 -22.12
C VAL A 264 14.70 -1.10 -23.56
N THR A 265 13.84 -0.10 -23.71
CA THR A 265 13.40 0.40 -25.03
C THR A 265 14.15 1.66 -25.46
N HIS A 266 14.73 2.39 -24.50
CA HIS A 266 15.53 3.57 -24.79
C HIS A 266 16.61 3.79 -23.72
N LEU A 267 17.83 4.06 -24.17
CA LEU A 267 18.92 4.55 -23.34
C LEU A 267 19.39 5.89 -23.91
N PRO A 268 19.66 6.89 -23.06
CA PRO A 268 20.23 8.16 -23.53
C PRO A 268 21.63 7.93 -24.12
N ASP A 269 21.86 8.46 -25.32
CA ASP A 269 23.14 8.29 -26.04
C ASP A 269 24.28 9.11 -25.44
N ARG A 270 23.95 10.21 -24.75
CA ARG A 270 24.93 11.13 -24.18
C ARG A 270 25.15 10.83 -22.71
N GLU A 271 26.42 10.69 -22.33
CA GLU A 271 26.76 10.59 -20.91
C GLU A 271 26.39 11.88 -20.16
N PRO A 272 25.75 11.76 -18.98
CA PRO A 272 25.46 12.90 -18.13
C PRO A 272 26.74 13.63 -17.71
N ARG A 273 26.81 14.93 -18.02
CA ARG A 273 27.97 15.78 -17.65
C ARG A 273 27.65 16.77 -16.52
N LEU A 274 26.40 17.15 -16.37
CA LEU A 274 25.97 18.15 -15.40
C LEU A 274 25.34 17.46 -14.18
N SER A 275 25.59 18.01 -13.00
CA SER A 275 24.88 17.59 -11.80
C SER A 275 23.42 18.00 -11.88
N ILE A 276 22.50 17.09 -11.55
CA ILE A 276 21.07 17.38 -11.46
C ILE A 276 20.66 17.17 -10.03
N GLY A 277 20.21 18.25 -9.39
CA GLY A 277 19.62 18.20 -8.06
C GLY A 277 20.55 17.66 -6.97
N GLY A 278 21.87 17.78 -7.09
CA GLY A 278 22.84 17.21 -6.13
C GLY A 278 23.33 15.80 -6.48
N VAL A 279 22.80 15.17 -7.54
CA VAL A 279 23.36 13.94 -8.12
C VAL A 279 24.40 14.30 -9.18
N SER A 280 25.65 13.89 -8.96
CA SER A 280 26.76 14.15 -9.89
C SER A 280 26.57 13.45 -11.23
N GLY A 281 27.21 13.95 -12.30
CA GLY A 281 27.20 13.27 -13.60
C GLY A 281 27.75 11.84 -13.53
N GLN A 282 28.75 11.59 -12.68
CA GLN A 282 29.31 10.25 -12.46
C GLN A 282 28.28 9.29 -11.85
N GLN A 283 27.51 9.74 -10.84
CA GLN A 283 26.44 8.93 -10.26
C GLN A 283 25.34 8.63 -11.28
N GLN A 284 24.94 9.61 -12.10
CA GLN A 284 23.97 9.42 -13.18
C GLN A 284 24.50 8.42 -14.24
N SER A 285 25.80 8.47 -14.56
CA SER A 285 26.44 7.50 -15.46
C SER A 285 26.50 6.09 -14.86
N GLU A 286 26.67 5.96 -13.54
CA GLU A 286 26.63 4.68 -12.84
C GLU A 286 25.23 4.05 -12.90
N GLU A 287 24.17 4.83 -12.72
CA GLU A 287 22.79 4.34 -12.88
C GLU A 287 22.54 3.78 -14.29
N LEU A 288 23.01 4.48 -15.33
CA LEU A 288 22.93 3.98 -16.71
C LEU A 288 23.76 2.72 -16.93
N ARG A 289 24.95 2.64 -16.32
CA ARG A 289 25.80 1.45 -16.38
C ARG A 289 25.14 0.27 -15.70
N GLN A 290 24.53 0.48 -14.53
CA GLN A 290 23.75 -0.53 -13.82
C GLN A 290 22.59 -1.02 -14.69
N LEU A 291 21.83 -0.12 -15.31
CA LEU A 291 20.71 -0.51 -16.18
C LEU A 291 21.19 -1.36 -17.37
N ARG A 292 22.30 -0.96 -18.02
CA ARG A 292 22.92 -1.74 -19.10
C ARG A 292 23.38 -3.12 -18.63
N ALA A 293 24.01 -3.19 -17.45
CA ALA A 293 24.49 -4.45 -16.89
C ALA A 293 23.34 -5.41 -16.54
N LEU A 294 22.24 -4.89 -15.98
CA LEU A 294 21.05 -5.68 -15.67
C LEU A 294 20.33 -6.18 -16.94
N ALA A 295 20.36 -5.39 -18.01
CA ALA A 295 19.75 -5.73 -19.29
C ALA A 295 20.61 -6.68 -20.14
N ALA A 296 21.91 -6.78 -19.86
CA ALA A 296 22.79 -7.70 -20.55
C ALA A 296 22.40 -9.15 -20.21
N ALA A 297 22.23 -9.98 -21.24
CA ALA A 297 22.05 -11.41 -21.03
C ALA A 297 23.27 -11.96 -20.28
N PRO A 298 23.08 -12.86 -19.29
CA PRO A 298 24.21 -13.60 -18.73
C PRO A 298 24.94 -14.29 -19.90
N PRO A 299 26.29 -14.35 -19.88
CA PRO A 299 27.00 -15.16 -20.85
C PRO A 299 26.42 -16.57 -20.80
N GLU A 300 26.14 -17.17 -21.97
CA GLU A 300 25.73 -18.57 -22.04
C GLU A 300 26.71 -19.37 -21.20
N ALA A 301 26.20 -20.06 -20.17
CA ALA A 301 27.02 -20.99 -19.41
C ALA A 301 27.57 -21.97 -20.42
N THR A 302 28.89 -21.90 -20.68
CA THR A 302 29.57 -22.93 -21.45
C THR A 302 29.19 -24.24 -20.76
N PRO A 303 28.58 -25.21 -21.44
CA PRO A 303 28.26 -26.48 -20.80
C PRO A 303 29.58 -26.94 -20.20
N ALA A 304 29.61 -27.07 -18.87
CA ALA A 304 30.74 -27.67 -18.20
C ALA A 304 30.93 -29.00 -18.91
N GLY A 305 32.06 -29.12 -19.63
CA GLY A 305 32.35 -30.31 -20.42
C GLY A 305 32.06 -31.53 -19.56
N GLU A 306 31.36 -32.50 -20.14
CA GLU A 306 31.08 -33.79 -19.52
C GLU A 306 32.38 -34.47 -19.10
N THR A 307 32.88 -34.13 -17.92
CA THR A 307 33.48 -35.10 -17.03
C THR A 307 32.44 -35.36 -15.97
N ALA A 308 31.51 -36.27 -16.30
CA ALA A 308 30.67 -36.92 -15.32
C ALA A 308 31.57 -37.68 -14.34
N GLN A 309 32.07 -36.98 -13.34
CA GLN A 309 32.58 -37.60 -12.13
C GLN A 309 31.34 -37.92 -11.32
N ALA A 310 31.00 -39.21 -11.27
CA ALA A 310 29.87 -39.72 -10.51
C ALA A 310 29.87 -39.06 -9.11
N ALA A 311 28.81 -38.31 -8.81
CA ALA A 311 28.65 -37.70 -7.51
C ALA A 311 28.78 -38.79 -6.45
N ALA A 312 29.76 -38.63 -5.55
CA ALA A 312 29.89 -39.51 -4.40
C ALA A 312 28.53 -39.52 -3.66
N PRO A 313 28.07 -40.69 -3.18
CA PRO A 313 26.81 -40.76 -2.45
C PRO A 313 26.82 -39.75 -1.29
N PRO A 314 25.73 -39.00 -1.08
CA PRO A 314 25.70 -37.92 -0.11
C PRO A 314 26.11 -38.45 1.26
N ALA A 315 26.97 -37.71 1.94
CA ALA A 315 27.47 -38.10 3.24
C ALA A 315 26.28 -38.29 4.20
N PRO A 316 26.39 -39.17 5.21
CA PRO A 316 25.32 -39.37 6.19
C PRO A 316 24.84 -38.07 6.83
N ALA A 317 25.74 -37.09 6.98
CA ALA A 317 25.44 -35.75 7.47
C ALA A 317 24.52 -34.96 6.52
N ASP A 318 24.71 -35.08 5.20
CA ASP A 318 23.88 -34.39 4.20
C ASP A 318 22.47 -34.98 4.14
N LYS A 319 22.35 -36.30 4.34
CA LYS A 319 21.04 -36.96 4.47
C LYS A 319 20.32 -36.53 5.75
N LEU A 320 21.07 -36.38 6.85
CA LEU A 320 20.51 -35.89 8.12
C LEU A 320 20.08 -34.43 8.00
N ALA A 321 20.85 -33.59 7.33
CA ALA A 321 20.51 -32.18 7.07
C ALA A 321 19.27 -32.05 6.17
N ALA A 322 19.20 -32.82 5.09
CA ALA A 322 18.03 -32.86 4.21
C ALA A 322 16.78 -33.37 4.94
N TRP A 323 16.93 -34.38 5.80
CA TRP A 323 15.83 -34.89 6.62
C TRP A 323 15.37 -33.85 7.67
N LEU A 324 16.29 -33.18 8.36
CA LEU A 324 15.97 -32.11 9.31
C LEU A 324 15.27 -30.93 8.65
N LEU A 325 15.69 -30.54 7.44
CA LEU A 325 15.03 -29.50 6.64
C LEU A 325 13.63 -29.94 6.17
N SER A 326 13.42 -31.22 5.91
CA SER A 326 12.08 -31.74 5.56
C SER A 326 11.13 -31.87 6.76
N GLN A 327 11.69 -31.98 7.98
CA GLN A 327 10.93 -32.00 9.24
C GLN A 327 10.67 -30.58 9.79
N ALA A 328 11.52 -29.61 9.44
CA ALA A 328 11.30 -28.20 9.74
C ALA A 328 10.20 -27.65 8.83
N ASN A 329 8.95 -27.94 9.20
CA ASN A 329 7.77 -27.37 8.57
C ASN A 329 7.73 -25.87 8.90
N PHE A 330 8.30 -25.02 8.04
CA PHE A 330 8.21 -23.55 8.15
C PHE A 330 6.82 -23.00 7.79
N SER A 331 5.77 -23.82 7.93
CA SER A 331 4.40 -23.42 7.61
C SER A 331 3.73 -22.57 8.70
N ASP A 332 4.41 -22.28 9.81
CA ASP A 332 3.94 -21.34 10.85
C ASP A 332 5.07 -20.39 11.33
N LEU A 333 5.64 -19.62 10.41
CA LEU A 333 6.32 -18.35 10.70
C LEU A 333 5.86 -17.25 9.73
#